data_AF-A0A2I1M3K0-F1
#
_entry.id   AF-A0A2I1M3K0-F1
#
_cell.length_a   1.000
_cell.length_b   1.000
_cell.length_c   1.000
_cell.angle_alpha   90.00
_cell.angle_beta   90.00
_cell.angle_gamma   90.00
#
_symmetry.space_group_name_H-M   'P 1'
#
loop_
_entity.id
_entity.type
_entity.pdbx_description
1 polymer ?
#
loop_
_entity_poly.entity_id
_entity_poly.type
_entity_poly.pdbx_seq_one_letter_code
_entity_poly.pdbx_strand_id
1 'polypeptide(L)'
;MKAFEDIASQEDFPIVYLKLPGYEELPLTGELARVLLQVTQQLSNNKAIFVAPLEMKLTTQEAADMLSMSRPTLVKLLEGGHIPYQKVGRHRRILLKDVQEYAERRHREFNEAMDSLAATEDPSLSLDNPLIRK
;
A
#
# COMPACT_ATOMS: atom_id res chain seq x y z
N MET A 1 -8.26 25.40 -9.31
CA MET A 1 -8.83 24.10 -8.90
C MET A 1 -10.34 24.15 -8.71
N LYS A 2 -10.93 25.25 -8.18
CA LYS A 2 -12.41 25.45 -8.08
C LYS A 2 -13.20 25.20 -9.39
N ALA A 3 -12.65 25.58 -10.54
CA ALA A 3 -13.32 25.41 -11.83
C ALA A 3 -13.62 23.95 -12.23
N PHE A 4 -12.92 22.95 -11.68
CA PHE A 4 -13.18 21.54 -12.02
C PHE A 4 -14.33 20.95 -11.17
N GLU A 5 -14.43 21.37 -9.91
CA GLU A 5 -15.52 20.97 -9.00
C GLU A 5 -16.87 21.58 -9.43
N ASP A 6 -16.86 22.81 -9.93
CA ASP A 6 -18.05 23.49 -10.45
C ASP A 6 -18.58 22.83 -11.74
N ILE A 7 -17.70 22.31 -12.60
CA ILE A 7 -18.08 21.62 -13.85
C ILE A 7 -18.57 20.19 -13.55
N ALA A 8 -17.95 19.49 -12.58
CA ALA A 8 -18.36 18.16 -12.15
C ALA A 8 -19.73 18.10 -11.45
N SER A 9 -20.29 19.25 -11.09
CA SER A 9 -21.58 19.39 -10.40
C SER A 9 -22.76 19.65 -11.37
N GLN A 10 -22.49 19.77 -12.68
CA GLN A 10 -23.55 19.90 -13.68
C GLN A 10 -24.21 18.53 -13.96
N GLU A 11 -25.54 18.49 -14.10
CA GLU A 11 -26.29 17.27 -14.40
C GLU A 11 -25.84 16.58 -15.70
N ASP A 12 -25.23 17.35 -16.61
CA ASP A 12 -24.68 16.91 -17.90
C ASP A 12 -23.16 16.60 -17.86
N PHE A 13 -22.55 16.51 -16.67
CA PHE A 13 -21.13 16.15 -16.59
C PHE A 13 -20.93 14.74 -17.14
N PRO A 14 -20.09 14.54 -18.17
CA PRO A 14 -20.01 13.26 -18.85
C PRO A 14 -19.51 12.19 -17.89
N ILE A 15 -20.41 11.29 -17.51
CA ILE A 15 -20.02 10.03 -16.89
C ILE A 15 -19.25 9.27 -17.96
N VAL A 16 -17.94 9.16 -17.77
CA VAL A 16 -17.10 8.34 -18.62
C VAL A 16 -17.43 6.88 -18.31
N TYR A 17 -17.61 6.05 -19.33
CA TYR A 17 -17.87 4.62 -19.16
C TYR A 17 -16.68 3.82 -19.68
N LEU A 18 -16.32 2.77 -18.94
CA LEU A 18 -15.43 1.73 -19.45
C LEU A 18 -16.26 0.76 -20.30
N LYS A 19 -16.03 0.80 -21.61
CA LYS A 19 -16.70 -0.04 -22.59
C LYS A 19 -15.74 -1.10 -23.12
N LEU A 20 -16.06 -2.37 -22.86
CA LEU A 20 -15.29 -3.52 -23.31
C LEU A 20 -16.21 -4.47 -24.09
N PRO A 21 -15.76 -5.05 -25.21
CA PRO A 21 -16.55 -6.05 -25.93
C PRO A 21 -16.92 -7.23 -25.02
N GLY A 22 -18.22 -7.52 -24.89
CA GLY A 22 -18.73 -8.63 -24.09
C GLY A 22 -18.93 -8.34 -22.59
N TYR A 23 -18.74 -7.09 -22.15
CA TYR A 23 -19.00 -6.65 -20.77
C TYR A 23 -20.07 -5.57 -20.76
N GLU A 24 -20.81 -5.46 -19.65
CA GLU A 24 -21.69 -4.32 -19.41
C GLU A 24 -20.88 -3.02 -19.28
N GLU A 25 -21.49 -1.90 -19.67
CA GLU A 25 -20.87 -0.58 -19.53
C GLU A 25 -20.73 -0.25 -18.05
N LEU A 26 -19.50 -0.05 -17.60
CA LEU A 26 -19.20 0.27 -16.21
C LEU A 26 -18.93 1.76 -16.06
N PRO A 27 -19.58 2.49 -15.14
CA PRO A 27 -19.26 3.89 -14.90
C PRO A 27 -17.82 3.99 -14.38
N LEU A 28 -17.01 4.81 -15.04
CA LEU A 28 -15.65 5.11 -14.64
C LEU A 28 -15.69 6.14 -13.50
N THR A 29 -15.91 5.65 -12.28
CA THR A 29 -15.84 6.48 -11.09
C THR A 29 -14.44 7.07 -10.92
N GLY A 30 -14.32 8.19 -10.21
CA GLY A 30 -13.02 8.82 -9.94
C GLY A 30 -12.04 7.87 -9.21
N GLU A 31 -12.55 6.96 -8.38
CA GLU A 31 -11.75 5.92 -7.72
C GLU A 31 -11.19 4.91 -8.73
N LEU A 32 -12.04 4.36 -9.60
CA LEU A 32 -11.61 3.42 -10.64
C LEU A 32 -10.62 4.08 -11.61
N ALA A 33 -10.86 5.34 -11.99
CA ALA A 33 -9.94 6.11 -12.83
C ALA A 33 -8.56 6.26 -12.20
N ARG A 34 -8.48 6.57 -10.90
CA ARG A 34 -7.21 6.66 -10.16
C ARG A 34 -6.47 5.32 -10.13
N VAL A 35 -7.18 4.23 -9.88
CA VAL A 35 -6.59 2.88 -9.88
C VAL A 35 -6.05 2.53 -11.27
N LEU A 36 -6.83 2.77 -12.34
CA LEU A 36 -6.39 2.51 -13.72
C LEU A 36 -5.18 3.38 -14.11
N LEU A 37 -5.16 4.65 -13.70
CA LEU A 37 -4.02 5.52 -13.93
C LEU A 37 -2.76 4.98 -13.22
N GLN A 38 -2.88 4.57 -11.96
CA GLN A 38 -1.77 3.99 -11.23
C GLN A 38 -1.30 2.69 -11.88
N VAL A 39 -2.22 1.81 -12.27
CA VAL A 39 -1.90 0.53 -12.93
C VAL A 39 -1.17 0.79 -14.25
N THR A 40 -1.70 1.65 -15.11
CA THR A 40 -1.09 1.96 -16.41
C THR A 40 0.30 2.58 -16.28
N GLN A 41 0.52 3.47 -15.30
CA GLN A 41 1.84 4.03 -14.98
C GLN A 41 2.85 2.98 -14.50
N GLN A 42 2.43 2.01 -13.70
CA GLN A 42 3.33 0.95 -13.24
C GLN A 42 3.67 -0.01 -14.40
N LEU A 43 2.68 -0.36 -15.23
CA LEU A 43 2.90 -1.19 -16.43
C LEU A 43 3.83 -0.51 -17.44
N SER A 44 3.66 0.79 -17.69
CA SER A 44 4.52 1.54 -18.60
C SER A 44 5.98 1.60 -18.13
N ASN A 45 6.21 1.41 -16.83
CA ASN A 45 7.53 1.31 -16.23
C ASN A 45 8.06 -0.13 -16.14
N ASN A 46 7.45 -1.09 -16.85
CA ASN A 46 7.76 -2.52 -16.80
C ASN A 46 7.73 -3.13 -15.38
N LYS A 47 6.94 -2.55 -14.48
CA LYS A 47 6.74 -3.09 -13.13
C LYS A 47 5.59 -4.08 -13.14
N ALA A 48 5.80 -5.26 -12.56
CA ALA A 48 4.75 -6.23 -12.34
C ALA A 48 3.73 -5.67 -11.34
N ILE A 49 2.45 -5.93 -11.59
CA ILE A 49 1.34 -5.47 -10.75
C ILE A 49 0.53 -6.68 -10.33
N PHE A 50 0.16 -6.69 -9.05
CA PHE A 50 -0.72 -7.68 -8.49
C PHE A 50 -2.01 -7.00 -8.01
N VAL A 51 -3.15 -7.40 -8.57
CA VAL A 51 -4.48 -6.94 -8.16
C VAL A 51 -5.16 -8.10 -7.47
N ALA A 52 -5.56 -7.92 -6.21
CA ALA A 52 -6.22 -8.95 -5.43
C ALA A 52 -7.30 -8.36 -4.50
N PRO A 53 -8.37 -9.12 -4.20
CA PRO A 53 -9.32 -8.75 -3.16
C PRO A 53 -8.64 -8.66 -1.79
N LEU A 54 -9.07 -7.71 -0.96
CA LEU A 54 -8.53 -7.54 0.40
C LEU A 54 -8.81 -8.74 1.31
N GLU A 55 -9.89 -9.47 1.03
CA GLU A 55 -10.32 -10.68 1.74
C GLU A 55 -9.55 -11.93 1.28
N MET A 56 -8.63 -11.78 0.32
CA MET A 56 -7.77 -12.87 -0.11
C MET A 56 -6.99 -13.42 1.09
N LYS A 57 -7.05 -14.76 1.26
CA LYS A 57 -6.30 -15.47 2.31
C LYS A 57 -4.94 -15.88 1.79
N LEU A 58 -3.90 -15.31 2.40
CA LEU A 58 -2.50 -15.59 2.14
C LEU A 58 -2.00 -16.75 3.00
N THR A 59 -1.11 -17.54 2.43
CA THR A 59 -0.23 -18.43 3.19
C THR A 59 0.76 -17.62 4.01
N THR A 60 1.34 -18.25 5.03
CA THR A 60 2.46 -17.66 5.78
C THR A 60 3.71 -17.41 4.94
N GLN A 61 3.84 -18.02 3.76
CA GLN A 61 4.98 -17.71 2.89
C GLN A 61 4.70 -16.41 2.13
N GLU A 62 3.56 -16.33 1.44
CA GLU A 62 3.16 -15.13 0.69
C GLU A 62 3.12 -13.88 1.58
N ALA A 63 2.55 -13.98 2.78
CA ALA A 63 2.54 -12.86 3.72
C ALA A 63 3.95 -12.48 4.20
N ALA A 64 4.88 -13.42 4.31
CA ALA A 64 6.25 -13.15 4.73
C ALA A 64 7.04 -12.45 3.61
N ASP A 65 6.83 -12.91 2.36
CA ASP A 65 7.42 -12.31 1.16
C ASP A 65 6.92 -10.86 0.99
N MET A 66 5.61 -10.62 1.20
CA MET A 66 5.03 -9.28 1.15
C MET A 66 5.61 -8.32 2.21
N LEU A 67 5.90 -8.83 3.40
CA LEU A 67 6.48 -8.04 4.48
C LEU A 67 8.02 -8.01 4.44
N SER A 68 8.64 -8.53 3.38
CA SER A 68 10.09 -8.63 3.23
C SER A 68 10.80 -9.24 4.44
N MET A 69 10.23 -10.30 5.03
CA MET A 69 10.78 -10.95 6.22
C MET A 69 10.80 -12.48 6.09
N SER A 70 11.55 -13.13 6.97
CA SER A 70 11.58 -14.60 7.00
C SER A 70 10.23 -15.16 7.48
N ARG A 71 9.81 -16.30 6.91
CA ARG A 71 8.62 -17.02 7.37
C ARG A 71 8.66 -17.34 8.88
N PRO A 72 9.77 -17.80 9.49
CA PRO A 72 9.85 -17.98 10.95
C PRO A 72 9.57 -16.69 11.74
N THR A 73 10.05 -15.54 11.27
CA THR A 73 9.77 -14.23 11.89
C THR A 73 8.28 -13.93 11.84
N LEU A 74 7.64 -14.11 10.69
CA LEU A 74 6.20 -13.91 10.57
C LEU A 74 5.43 -14.83 11.51
N VAL A 75 5.79 -16.11 11.60
CA VAL A 75 5.09 -17.06 12.50
C VAL A 75 5.15 -16.60 13.96
N LYS A 76 6.29 -16.06 14.43
CA LYS A 76 6.39 -15.49 15.78
C LYS A 76 5.44 -14.30 15.98
N LEU A 77 5.28 -13.44 14.97
CA LEU A 77 4.34 -12.31 15.03
C LEU A 77 2.88 -12.79 15.10
N LEU A 78 2.53 -13.80 14.31
CA LEU A 78 1.19 -14.40 14.32
C LEU A 78 0.88 -15.04 15.68
N GLU A 79 1.81 -15.83 16.22
CA GLU A 79 1.65 -16.48 17.53
C GLU A 79 1.64 -15.48 18.68
N GLY A 80 2.35 -14.35 18.55
CA GLY A 80 2.30 -13.23 19.48
C GLY A 80 1.05 -12.35 19.35
N GLY A 81 0.15 -12.63 18.40
CA GLY A 81 -1.10 -11.88 18.21
C GLY A 81 -0.95 -10.51 17.56
N HIS A 82 0.22 -10.19 16.98
CA HIS A 82 0.45 -8.91 16.31
C HIS A 82 -0.25 -8.79 14.96
N ILE A 83 -0.55 -9.93 14.33
CA ILE A 83 -1.28 -10.02 13.07
C ILE A 83 -2.34 -11.12 13.24
N PRO A 84 -3.63 -10.84 13.01
CA PRO A 84 -4.67 -11.86 13.03
C PRO A 84 -4.41 -12.99 12.03
N TYR A 85 -4.82 -14.21 12.37
CA TYR A 85 -4.79 -15.33 11.43
C TYR A 85 -5.87 -16.36 11.75
N GLN A 86 -6.22 -17.15 10.75
CA GLN A 86 -7.10 -18.29 10.88
C GLN A 86 -6.33 -19.59 10.64
N LYS A 87 -6.73 -20.66 11.33
CA LYS A 87 -6.24 -22.01 11.04
C LYS A 87 -7.22 -22.72 10.11
N VAL A 88 -6.72 -23.22 8.99
CA VAL A 88 -7.45 -24.12 8.08
C VAL A 88 -6.74 -25.47 8.15
N GLY A 89 -7.31 -26.39 8.93
CA GLY A 89 -6.62 -27.61 9.34
C GLY A 89 -5.33 -27.30 10.11
N ARG A 90 -4.19 -27.74 9.58
CA ARG A 90 -2.85 -27.50 10.17
C ARG A 90 -2.19 -26.21 9.70
N HIS A 91 -2.72 -25.55 8.68
CA HIS A 91 -2.08 -24.40 8.06
C HIS A 91 -2.69 -23.09 8.53
N ARG A 92 -1.84 -22.07 8.70
CA ARG A 92 -2.28 -20.70 8.97
C ARG A 92 -2.63 -19.99 7.67
N ARG A 93 -3.62 -19.12 7.73
CA ARG A 93 -4.07 -18.22 6.67
C ARG A 93 -4.25 -16.83 7.24
N ILE A 94 -3.70 -15.83 6.55
CA ILE A 94 -3.73 -14.42 6.96
C ILE A 94 -4.51 -13.66 5.89
N LEU A 95 -5.41 -12.74 6.27
CA LEU A 95 -6.05 -11.90 5.26
C LEU A 95 -5.04 -10.89 4.72
N LEU A 96 -5.09 -10.61 3.41
CA LEU A 96 -4.26 -9.58 2.79
C LEU A 96 -4.42 -8.23 3.51
N LYS A 97 -5.66 -7.87 3.86
CA LYS A 97 -5.97 -6.69 4.67
C LYS A 97 -5.15 -6.61 5.96
N ASP A 98 -5.11 -7.69 6.74
CA ASP A 98 -4.40 -7.74 8.02
C ASP A 98 -2.87 -7.57 7.84
N VAL A 99 -2.33 -8.12 6.75
CA VAL A 99 -0.91 -7.93 6.39
C VAL A 99 -0.62 -6.48 6.04
N GLN A 100 -1.48 -5.83 5.26
CA GLN A 100 -1.33 -4.43 4.87
C GLN A 100 -1.44 -3.50 6.08
N GLU A 101 -2.45 -3.68 6.95
CA GLU A 101 -2.61 -2.87 8.16
C GLU A 101 -1.39 -2.97 9.09
N TYR A 102 -0.81 -4.18 9.21
CA TYR A 102 0.43 -4.36 9.96
C TYR A 102 1.60 -3.60 9.32
N ALA A 103 1.78 -3.70 8.01
CA ALA A 103 2.86 -3.03 7.28
C ALA A 103 2.77 -1.50 7.43
N GLU A 104 1.56 -0.95 7.26
CA GLU A 104 1.32 0.48 7.41
C GLU A 104 1.58 0.96 8.83
N ARG A 105 1.12 0.21 9.85
CA ARG A 105 1.39 0.55 11.25
C ARG A 105 2.90 0.55 11.53
N ARG A 106 3.64 -0.46 11.07
CA ARG A 106 5.09 -0.54 11.22
C ARG A 106 5.81 0.62 10.53
N HIS A 107 5.33 1.03 9.36
CA HIS A 107 5.91 2.15 8.63
C HIS A 107 5.68 3.48 9.38
N ARG A 108 4.48 3.70 9.93
CA ARG A 108 4.19 4.87 10.78
C ARG A 108 5.08 4.91 12.02
N GLU A 109 5.16 3.81 12.77
CA GLU A 109 6.02 3.70 13.96
C GLU A 109 7.49 4.00 13.62
N PHE A 110 7.97 3.52 12.47
CA PHE A 110 9.34 3.79 12.02
C PHE A 110 9.57 5.28 11.73
N ASN A 111 8.65 5.91 10.99
CA ASN A 111 8.76 7.34 10.66
C ASN A 111 8.69 8.21 11.93
N GLU A 112 7.77 7.92 12.85
CA GLU A 112 7.65 8.63 14.14
C GLU A 112 8.94 8.52 14.96
N ALA A 113 9.56 7.33 14.99
CA ALA A 113 10.84 7.14 15.67
C ALA A 113 11.98 7.94 14.99
N MET A 114 12.04 7.96 13.67
CA MET A 114 13.03 8.75 12.92
C MET A 114 12.86 10.26 13.17
N ASP A 115 11.62 10.75 13.15
CA ASP A 115 11.31 12.16 13.44
C ASP A 115 11.73 12.54 14.87
N SER A 116 11.53 11.63 15.84
CA SER A 116 11.97 11.85 17.22
C SER A 116 13.49 11.95 17.37
N LEU A 117 14.24 11.16 16.60
CA LEU A 117 15.71 11.22 16.59
C LEU A 117 16.20 12.51 15.93
N ALA A 118 15.62 12.88 14.78
CA ALA A 118 15.94 14.12 14.09
C ALA A 118 15.64 15.38 14.93
N ALA A 119 14.58 15.34 15.76
CA ALA A 119 14.25 16.43 16.67
C ALA A 119 15.24 16.58 17.83
N THR A 120 16.00 15.52 18.17
CA THR A 120 17.04 15.55 19.20
C THR A 120 18.46 15.81 18.66
N GLU A 121 18.66 15.73 17.35
CA GLU A 121 19.93 16.08 16.71
C GLU A 121 20.04 17.60 16.54
N ASP A 122 21.07 18.22 17.12
CA ASP A 122 21.43 19.61 16.82
C ASP A 122 22.01 19.64 15.40
N PRO A 123 21.33 20.27 14.40
CA PRO A 123 21.80 20.28 13.02
C PRO A 123 23.19 20.91 12.87
N SER A 124 23.63 21.73 13.82
CA SER A 124 24.97 22.33 13.82
C SER A 124 26.10 21.32 14.04
N LEU A 125 25.83 20.15 14.64
CA LEU A 125 26.82 19.08 14.84
C LEU A 125 27.20 18.34 13.54
N SER A 126 26.38 18.49 12.48
CA SER A 126 26.64 17.87 11.17
C SER A 126 27.41 18.77 10.19
N LEU A 127 27.58 20.06 10.52
CA LEU A 127 28.28 21.05 9.69
C LEU A 127 29.82 20.96 9.77
N ASP A 128 30.34 20.27 10.79
CA ASP A 128 31.76 19.91 10.93
C ASP A 128 32.03 18.48 10.43
N ASN A 129 31.48 18.10 9.27
CA ASN A 129 31.81 16.83 8.63
C ASN A 129 33.01 17.01 7.68
N PRO A 130 34.23 16.52 8.04
CA PRO A 130 35.41 16.62 7.18
C PRO A 130 35.30 15.79 5.88
N LEU A 131 34.28 14.93 5.75
CA LEU A 131 34.03 14.13 4.54
C LEU A 131 33.15 14.85 3.50
N ILE A 132 32.60 16.02 3.82
CA ILE A 132 31.85 16.90 2.88
C ILE A 132 32.69 18.14 2.54
N ARG A 133 34.01 17.99 2.43
CA ARG A 133 34.89 19.02 1.87
C ARG A 133 35.58 18.53 0.60
N LYS A 134 35.18 19.21 -0.48
CA LYS A 134 35.66 19.24 -1.88
C LYS A 134 35.03 18.23 -2.83
#